data_AF-A0A1B6KL60-F1
#
_entry.id   AF-A0A1B6KL60-F1
#
_cell.length_a   1.000
_cell.length_b   1.000
_cell.length_c   1.000
_cell.angle_alpha   90.00
_cell.angle_beta   90.00
_cell.angle_gamma   90.00
#
_symmetry.space_group_name_H-M   'P 1'
#
loop_
_entity.id
_entity.type
_entity.pdbx_description
1 polymer ?
#
loop_
_entity_poly.entity_id
_entity_poly.type
_entity_poly.pdbx_seq_one_letter_code
_entity_poly.pdbx_strand_id
1 'polypeptide(L)'
;MCDICADFSELLNNFSDHDKINRLDGSDLPLLKKKEIDHVFTFIHTWIQRQCFCCFRDPKNYEKFHLITQSIILLVVKQLKAYKGQDVIESDTSQNEDVKKSGKDGGSEVKIVEVTDEKIGSDEDKGEEKEENKEKIKPAVVEEEKKDVWTIQDMEKLLHFLSKVFLLNFPLYAAYKQSLQTKMEELTQQEVTVLSNFCDVHDLEIPIHLLRNVCLFCRSGGVEAMTACFEHQTLPLPVAHAIISVVCNLKLWLNFRSIMQLFIPLRSKVLRYMCNMADKDLRSQGIKAMADFMWSAVKDPMDSPVQFDRDGLDLAFKYFTSSTLTMRLAGVSQINSHINMFNEMCNSENIMEVENVGQSLAAWLIDNNIISHIFGPNLHVEVIKQSHV
;
A
#
# COMPACT_ATOMS: atom_id res chain seq x y z
N MET A 1 30.07 -11.08 14.17
CA MET A 1 28.66 -11.02 13.74
C MET A 1 27.96 -12.27 14.24
N CYS A 2 26.67 -12.24 14.59
CA CYS A 2 25.97 -13.49 14.94
C CYS A 2 25.40 -14.15 13.67
N ASP A 3 25.17 -15.45 13.72
CA ASP A 3 24.74 -16.25 12.55
C ASP A 3 23.43 -15.73 11.94
N ILE A 4 22.51 -15.21 12.76
CA ILE A 4 21.20 -14.74 12.30
C ILE A 4 21.28 -13.39 11.58
N CYS A 5 22.32 -12.61 11.87
CA CYS A 5 22.56 -11.30 11.26
C CYS A 5 23.53 -11.37 10.07
N ALA A 6 24.11 -12.54 9.79
CA ALA A 6 25.14 -12.71 8.78
C ALA A 6 24.63 -12.30 7.39
N ASP A 7 23.51 -12.87 6.94
CA ASP A 7 22.95 -12.61 5.60
C ASP A 7 22.54 -11.14 5.42
N PHE A 8 21.92 -10.55 6.44
CA PHE A 8 21.55 -9.13 6.40
C PHE A 8 22.77 -8.22 6.41
N SER A 9 23.82 -8.56 7.15
CA SER A 9 25.04 -7.77 7.12
C SER A 9 25.84 -7.95 5.84
N GLU A 10 25.82 -9.14 5.23
CA GLU A 10 26.40 -9.35 3.91
C GLU A 10 25.69 -8.47 2.89
N LEU A 11 24.35 -8.41 2.93
CA LEU A 11 23.57 -7.48 2.13
C LEU A 11 23.97 -6.02 2.38
N LEU A 12 24.12 -5.59 3.64
CA LEU A 12 24.60 -4.25 3.97
C LEU A 12 26.01 -3.97 3.40
N ASN A 13 26.89 -4.96 3.36
CA ASN A 13 28.23 -4.78 2.80
C ASN A 13 28.22 -4.74 1.27
N ASN A 14 27.36 -5.53 0.64
CA ASN A 14 27.23 -5.66 -0.81
C ASN A 14 26.37 -4.56 -1.45
N PHE A 15 25.52 -3.89 -0.67
CA PHE A 15 24.86 -2.66 -1.09
C PHE A 15 25.96 -1.60 -1.22
N SER A 16 26.55 -1.56 -2.42
CA SER A 16 27.68 -0.75 -2.80
C SER A 16 27.47 0.71 -2.38
N ASP A 17 28.58 1.41 -2.12
CA ASP A 17 28.62 2.87 -2.00
C ASP A 17 28.29 3.52 -3.37
N HIS A 18 27.19 3.14 -4.02
CA HIS A 18 26.73 3.73 -5.27
C HIS A 18 26.40 5.19 -4.98
N ASP A 19 27.37 6.00 -5.40
CA ASP A 19 27.52 7.42 -5.23
C ASP A 19 26.19 8.16 -5.19
N LYS A 20 25.93 8.81 -4.05
CA LYS A 20 25.31 10.15 -3.94
C LYS A 20 24.24 10.44 -5.00
N ILE A 21 23.33 9.51 -5.24
CA ILE A 21 22.16 9.75 -6.06
C ILE A 21 21.37 10.79 -5.29
N ASN A 22 21.17 11.95 -5.90
CA ASN A 22 20.58 13.15 -5.30
C ASN A 22 19.55 12.76 -4.25
N ARG A 23 19.90 13.00 -2.97
CA ARG A 23 19.06 12.74 -1.77
C ARG A 23 17.66 13.34 -1.89
N LEU A 24 17.48 14.21 -2.88
CA LEU A 24 16.31 14.96 -3.18
C LEU A 24 15.38 14.30 -4.20
N ASP A 25 15.78 13.36 -5.06
CA ASP A 25 14.88 12.85 -6.12
C ASP A 25 14.44 11.40 -5.98
N GLY A 26 15.24 10.53 -5.33
CA GLY A 26 14.81 9.18 -4.94
C GLY A 26 14.28 8.30 -6.08
N SER A 27 14.40 8.72 -7.34
CA SER A 27 13.87 8.02 -8.51
C SER A 27 14.79 6.89 -8.99
N ASP A 28 16.07 6.94 -8.63
CA ASP A 28 17.12 6.10 -9.21
C ASP A 28 17.82 5.21 -8.18
N LEU A 29 17.12 4.77 -7.12
CA LEU A 29 17.66 3.75 -6.22
C LEU A 29 17.67 2.37 -6.90
N PRO A 30 18.72 1.55 -6.68
CA PRO A 30 18.80 0.21 -7.26
C PRO A 30 17.63 -0.64 -6.75
N LEU A 31 16.99 -1.38 -7.66
CA LEU A 31 15.95 -2.33 -7.28
C LEU A 31 16.60 -3.60 -6.72
N LEU A 32 16.23 -3.95 -5.50
CA LEU A 32 16.69 -5.17 -4.83
C LEU A 32 16.06 -6.40 -5.48
N LYS A 33 16.87 -7.47 -5.65
CA LYS A 33 16.40 -8.79 -6.06
C LYS A 33 15.54 -9.40 -4.95
N LYS A 34 14.61 -10.31 -5.30
CA LYS A 34 13.73 -10.97 -4.31
C LYS A 34 14.50 -11.60 -3.14
N LYS A 35 15.60 -12.29 -3.44
CA LYS A 35 16.45 -12.94 -2.43
C LYS A 35 17.03 -11.95 -1.41
N GLU A 36 17.40 -10.74 -1.85
CA GLU A 36 17.94 -9.71 -0.96
C GLU A 36 16.86 -9.19 -0.01
N ILE A 37 15.63 -9.05 -0.49
CA ILE A 37 14.48 -8.63 0.31
C ILE A 37 14.13 -9.70 1.36
N ASP A 38 14.24 -10.98 1.02
CA ASP A 38 14.02 -12.08 1.98
C ASP A 38 15.03 -12.04 3.15
N HIS A 39 16.29 -11.65 2.90
CA HIS A 39 17.26 -11.43 3.98
C HIS A 39 16.83 -10.28 4.90
N VAL A 40 16.29 -9.19 4.33
CA VAL A 40 15.74 -8.08 5.12
C VAL A 40 14.54 -8.55 5.95
N PHE A 41 13.58 -9.26 5.36
CA PHE A 41 12.41 -9.77 6.07
C PHE A 41 12.78 -10.68 7.24
N THR A 42 13.73 -11.58 7.02
CA THR A 42 14.27 -12.48 8.06
C THR A 42 14.88 -11.70 9.21
N PHE A 43 15.66 -10.65 8.91
CA PHE A 43 16.22 -9.77 9.93
C PHE A 43 15.13 -9.02 10.72
N ILE A 44 14.16 -8.40 10.04
CA ILE A 44 13.04 -7.69 10.71
C ILE A 44 12.25 -8.64 11.62
N HIS A 45 11.98 -9.86 11.16
CA HIS A 45 11.26 -10.85 11.96
C HIS A 45 12.04 -11.23 13.22
N THR A 46 13.34 -11.49 13.08
CA THR A 46 14.22 -11.81 14.22
C THR A 46 14.33 -10.65 15.20
N TRP A 47 14.37 -9.42 14.71
CA TRP A 47 14.48 -8.22 15.54
C TRP A 47 13.37 -8.15 16.60
N ILE A 48 12.13 -8.52 16.23
CA ILE A 48 10.98 -8.50 17.14
C ILE A 48 11.25 -9.35 18.40
N GLN A 49 12.01 -10.44 18.27
CA GLN A 49 12.30 -11.36 19.36
C GLN A 49 13.61 -11.02 20.09
N ARG A 50 14.65 -10.60 19.38
CA ARG A 50 16.02 -10.52 19.91
C ARG A 50 16.61 -9.12 20.00
N GLN A 51 16.08 -8.15 19.25
CA GLN A 51 16.61 -6.79 19.14
C GLN A 51 18.15 -6.78 19.02
N CYS A 52 18.69 -7.50 18.03
CA CYS A 52 20.14 -7.68 17.91
C CYS A 52 20.82 -6.51 17.19
N PHE A 53 21.72 -5.80 17.88
CA PHE A 53 22.42 -4.62 17.36
C PHE A 53 23.74 -4.93 16.62
N CYS A 54 24.08 -6.20 16.40
CA CYS A 54 25.43 -6.54 15.94
C CYS A 54 25.77 -6.03 14.53
N CYS A 55 24.76 -5.82 13.67
CA CYS A 55 24.91 -5.19 12.35
C CYS A 55 25.27 -3.71 12.43
N PHE A 56 24.94 -3.04 13.53
CA PHE A 56 25.08 -1.59 13.66
C PHE A 56 26.32 -1.15 14.46
N ARG A 57 27.26 -2.08 14.70
CA ARG A 57 28.58 -1.74 15.26
C ARG A 57 29.36 -0.79 14.34
N ASP A 58 29.17 -0.92 13.02
CA ASP A 58 29.63 0.07 12.05
C ASP A 58 28.54 1.14 11.85
N PRO A 59 28.78 2.42 12.20
CA PRO A 59 27.83 3.49 11.98
C PRO A 59 27.40 3.67 10.52
N LYS A 60 28.21 3.24 9.54
CA LYS A 60 27.83 3.31 8.12
C LYS A 60 26.62 2.42 7.79
N ASN A 61 26.42 1.35 8.56
CA ASN A 61 25.33 0.41 8.31
C ASN A 61 23.94 1.00 8.60
N TYR A 62 23.84 2.09 9.36
CA TYR A 62 22.58 2.84 9.52
C TYR A 62 22.15 3.44 8.18
N GLU A 63 23.04 4.16 7.51
CA GLU A 63 22.76 4.79 6.21
C GLU A 63 22.47 3.74 5.14
N LYS A 64 23.24 2.65 5.10
CA LYS A 64 22.99 1.56 4.15
C LYS A 64 21.64 0.91 4.39
N PHE A 65 21.26 0.65 5.64
CA PHE A 65 19.94 0.11 5.95
C PHE A 65 18.81 1.09 5.60
N HIS A 66 19.03 2.39 5.80
CA HIS A 66 18.10 3.42 5.37
C HIS A 66 17.89 3.40 3.85
N LEU A 67 18.97 3.32 3.06
CA LEU A 67 18.89 3.22 1.59
C LEU A 67 18.20 1.94 1.10
N ILE A 68 18.49 0.79 1.72
CA ILE A 68 17.79 -0.48 1.46
C ILE A 68 16.29 -0.32 1.75
N THR A 69 15.95 0.31 2.87
CA THR A 69 14.54 0.56 3.24
C THR A 69 13.86 1.44 2.19
N GLN A 70 14.50 2.52 1.75
CA GLN A 70 14.00 3.40 0.69
C GLN A 70 13.83 2.67 -0.65
N SER A 71 14.76 1.77 -1.00
CA SER A 71 14.67 0.94 -2.21
C SER A 71 13.44 0.03 -2.16
N ILE A 72 13.15 -0.58 -1.00
CA ILE A 72 11.93 -1.39 -0.82
C ILE A 72 10.68 -0.53 -0.89
N ILE A 73 10.66 0.67 -0.30
CA ILE A 73 9.52 1.60 -0.41
C ILE A 73 9.19 1.88 -1.88
N LEU A 74 10.20 2.22 -2.69
CA LEU A 74 10.01 2.51 -4.11
C LEU A 74 9.56 1.29 -4.90
N LEU A 75 10.08 0.11 -4.57
CA LEU A 75 9.60 -1.14 -5.14
C LEU A 75 8.12 -1.36 -4.82
N VAL A 76 7.68 -1.15 -3.58
CA VAL A 76 6.25 -1.26 -3.21
C VAL A 76 5.42 -0.32 -4.07
N VAL A 77 5.84 0.93 -4.23
CA VAL A 77 5.13 1.91 -5.08
C VAL A 77 5.06 1.45 -6.54
N LYS A 78 6.16 0.91 -7.09
CA LYS A 78 6.17 0.35 -8.45
C LYS A 78 5.18 -0.82 -8.59
N GLN A 79 5.17 -1.74 -7.64
CA GLN A 79 4.24 -2.89 -7.63
C GLN A 79 2.78 -2.44 -7.53
N LEU A 80 2.47 -1.48 -6.65
CA LEU A 80 1.12 -0.91 -6.53
C LEU A 80 0.65 -0.24 -7.83
N LYS A 81 1.53 0.51 -8.51
CA LYS A 81 1.20 1.16 -9.80
C LYS A 81 1.03 0.16 -10.94
N ALA A 82 1.80 -0.93 -10.90
CA ALA A 82 1.76 -2.01 -11.89
C ALA A 82 0.55 -2.93 -11.70
N TYR A 83 -0.04 -3.01 -10.51
CA TYR A 83 -1.23 -3.82 -10.27
C TYR A 83 -2.41 -3.39 -11.16
N LYS A 84 -2.97 -4.35 -11.93
CA LYS A 84 -4.12 -4.15 -12.81
C LYS A 84 -5.31 -5.06 -12.48
N GLY A 85 -5.37 -5.60 -11.26
CA GLY A 85 -6.43 -6.54 -10.86
C GLY A 85 -6.13 -8.02 -11.10
N GLN A 86 -4.87 -8.38 -11.41
CA GLN A 86 -4.42 -9.74 -11.73
C GLN A 86 -3.43 -10.29 -10.69
N ASP A 87 -3.28 -11.61 -10.60
CA ASP A 87 -2.39 -12.27 -9.62
C ASP A 87 -0.90 -12.05 -9.91
N VAL A 88 -0.53 -11.94 -11.19
CA VAL A 88 0.82 -11.60 -11.64
C VAL A 88 0.89 -10.09 -11.84
N ILE A 89 1.95 -9.48 -11.34
CA ILE A 89 2.22 -8.06 -11.49
C ILE A 89 3.31 -7.89 -12.54
N GLU A 90 2.90 -7.49 -13.73
CA GLU A 90 3.82 -7.14 -14.82
C GLU A 90 4.44 -5.77 -14.53
N SER A 91 5.61 -5.78 -13.90
CA SER A 91 6.42 -4.58 -13.72
C SER A 91 7.56 -4.59 -14.74
N ASP A 92 7.68 -3.52 -15.55
CA ASP A 92 8.88 -3.23 -16.32
C ASP A 92 10.03 -2.90 -15.35
N THR A 93 10.66 -3.92 -14.79
CA THR A 93 11.83 -3.81 -13.90
C THR A 93 13.13 -3.64 -14.69
N SER A 94 13.08 -3.52 -16.01
CA SER A 94 14.21 -3.19 -16.86
C SER A 94 14.63 -1.74 -16.65
N GLN A 95 15.80 -1.56 -16.02
CA GLN A 95 16.54 -0.30 -16.14
C GLN A 95 16.88 -0.03 -17.60
N ASN A 96 16.88 1.27 -17.94
CA ASN A 96 17.33 1.86 -19.19
C ASN A 96 18.68 1.27 -19.67
N GLU A 97 18.64 0.46 -20.72
CA GLU A 97 19.69 0.46 -21.73
C GLU A 97 19.03 0.69 -23.10
N ASP A 98 19.58 1.67 -23.82
CA ASP A 98 19.31 1.99 -25.23
C ASP A 98 17.98 2.67 -25.62
N VAL A 99 17.95 4.01 -25.46
CA VAL A 99 17.33 4.87 -26.49
C VAL A 99 18.34 5.94 -26.95
N LYS A 100 19.24 5.52 -27.83
CA LYS A 100 19.76 6.36 -28.92
C LYS A 100 19.97 5.49 -30.17
N LYS A 101 18.94 5.38 -31.00
CA LYS A 101 19.05 5.63 -32.45
C LYS A 101 17.67 5.76 -33.09
N SER A 102 17.40 7.01 -33.44
CA SER A 102 16.42 7.47 -34.41
C SER A 102 16.51 6.76 -35.77
N GLY A 103 15.36 6.48 -36.39
CA GLY A 103 15.14 6.84 -37.80
C GLY A 103 14.58 5.79 -38.78
N LYS A 104 13.25 5.84 -38.95
CA LYS A 104 12.45 5.84 -40.20
C LYS A 104 12.19 4.61 -41.09
N ASP A 105 10.96 4.66 -41.61
CA ASP A 105 10.28 3.96 -42.73
C ASP A 105 9.93 2.48 -42.52
N GLY A 106 8.75 1.94 -42.84
CA GLY A 106 7.59 2.45 -43.59
C GLY A 106 7.03 1.30 -44.45
N GLY A 107 5.77 0.88 -44.21
CA GLY A 107 4.88 0.28 -45.23
C GLY A 107 4.98 -1.20 -45.63
N SER A 108 3.92 -1.95 -45.26
CA SER A 108 3.09 -2.88 -46.07
C SER A 108 3.58 -4.23 -46.68
N GLU A 109 2.60 -5.16 -46.62
CA GLU A 109 2.33 -6.39 -47.41
C GLU A 109 3.08 -7.70 -47.04
N VAL A 110 2.49 -8.78 -46.47
CA VAL A 110 1.31 -9.66 -46.78
C VAL A 110 1.71 -11.01 -47.42
N LYS A 111 1.08 -12.10 -46.91
CA LYS A 111 0.88 -13.51 -47.39
C LYS A 111 1.79 -14.58 -46.77
N ILE A 112 1.26 -15.50 -45.93
CA ILE A 112 0.38 -16.67 -46.20
C ILE A 112 1.04 -17.68 -47.16
N VAL A 113 1.35 -18.89 -46.66
CA VAL A 113 0.90 -20.24 -47.10
C VAL A 113 1.38 -21.21 -45.99
N GLU A 114 0.52 -21.83 -45.19
CA GLU A 114 -0.26 -23.06 -45.38
C GLU A 114 0.55 -24.38 -45.41
N VAL A 115 0.00 -25.32 -44.64
CA VAL A 115 0.47 -26.65 -44.23
C VAL A 115 0.26 -27.69 -45.33
N THR A 116 1.05 -28.77 -45.33
CA THR A 116 0.76 -30.19 -45.73
C THR A 116 2.12 -30.88 -45.94
N ASP A 117 2.37 -32.17 -45.74
CA ASP A 117 1.62 -33.31 -45.19
C ASP A 117 2.67 -34.40 -44.85
N GLU A 118 2.23 -35.38 -44.07
CA GLU A 118 2.99 -36.52 -43.53
C GLU A 118 3.42 -37.61 -44.57
N LYS A 119 4.38 -38.46 -44.13
CA LYS A 119 4.53 -39.94 -44.29
C LYS A 119 5.90 -40.40 -44.82
N ILE A 120 6.74 -41.07 -44.00
CA ILE A 120 6.80 -42.51 -43.59
C ILE A 120 7.43 -43.43 -44.66
N GLY A 121 8.46 -44.18 -44.23
CA GLY A 121 8.98 -45.45 -44.80
C GLY A 121 10.46 -45.38 -45.22
N SER A 122 11.44 -45.92 -44.46
CA SER A 122 11.96 -47.32 -44.48
C SER A 122 12.67 -47.64 -45.82
N ASP A 123 13.92 -48.11 -45.94
CA ASP A 123 14.75 -49.03 -45.16
C ASP A 123 16.23 -48.99 -45.65
N GLU A 124 17.17 -49.43 -44.79
CA GLU A 124 18.36 -50.32 -45.04
C GLU A 124 19.42 -49.93 -46.12
N ASP A 125 20.74 -50.08 -45.99
CA ASP A 125 21.67 -50.78 -45.09
C ASP A 125 23.14 -50.38 -45.50
N LYS A 126 24.10 -50.68 -44.61
CA LYS A 126 25.57 -50.83 -44.78
C LYS A 126 26.53 -49.63 -44.73
N GLY A 127 27.18 -49.50 -43.56
CA GLY A 127 28.59 -49.88 -43.38
C GLY A 127 29.65 -48.80 -43.64
N GLU A 128 30.30 -48.32 -42.58
CA GLU A 128 31.73 -48.55 -42.31
C GLU A 128 32.19 -47.76 -41.06
N GLU A 129 32.91 -48.47 -40.19
CA GLU A 129 33.53 -47.98 -38.97
C GLU A 129 34.73 -47.06 -39.29
N LYS A 130 34.80 -45.89 -38.63
CA LYS A 130 36.08 -45.33 -38.14
C LYS A 130 35.85 -44.56 -36.83
N GLU A 131 36.37 -45.13 -35.76
CA GLU A 131 36.68 -44.41 -34.52
C GLU A 131 37.68 -43.29 -34.83
N GLU A 132 37.40 -42.07 -34.37
CA GLU A 132 38.46 -41.18 -33.90
C GLU A 132 37.91 -40.16 -32.89
N ASN A 133 38.66 -40.07 -31.80
CA ASN A 133 38.36 -39.46 -30.51
C ASN A 133 38.40 -37.92 -30.60
N LYS A 134 37.32 -37.21 -30.27
CA LYS A 134 37.39 -35.75 -29.97
C LYS A 134 36.50 -35.36 -28.79
N GLU A 135 37.20 -35.20 -27.67
CA GLU A 135 37.02 -34.24 -26.57
C GLU A 135 35.62 -33.66 -26.31
N LYS A 136 35.17 -33.98 -25.09
CA LYS A 136 34.12 -33.31 -24.31
C LYS A 136 34.22 -31.78 -24.41
N ILE A 137 33.22 -31.15 -25.02
CA ILE A 137 32.82 -29.78 -24.68
C ILE A 137 31.43 -29.89 -24.05
N LYS A 138 31.37 -29.75 -22.72
CA LYS A 138 30.10 -29.53 -22.02
C LYS A 138 29.53 -28.21 -22.53
N PRO A 139 28.27 -28.12 -22.98
CA PRO A 139 27.67 -26.82 -23.19
C PRO A 139 27.60 -26.14 -21.83
N ALA A 140 28.21 -24.95 -21.74
CA ALA A 140 28.05 -24.06 -20.61
C ALA A 140 26.54 -23.85 -20.42
N VAL A 141 26.03 -24.28 -19.27
CA VAL A 141 24.71 -23.86 -18.81
C VAL A 141 24.83 -22.36 -18.61
N VAL A 142 24.39 -21.59 -19.59
CA VAL A 142 24.00 -20.20 -19.36
C VAL A 142 22.82 -20.33 -18.41
N GLU A 143 23.06 -20.08 -17.12
CA GLU A 143 21.98 -19.83 -16.18
C GLU A 143 21.25 -18.60 -16.74
N GLU A 144 20.16 -18.82 -17.48
CA GLU A 144 19.19 -17.77 -17.77
C GLU A 144 18.81 -17.19 -16.41
N GLU A 145 19.28 -15.97 -16.10
CA GLU A 145 18.78 -15.19 -14.97
C GLU A 145 17.27 -15.07 -15.16
N LYS A 146 16.51 -15.94 -14.48
CA LYS A 146 15.05 -15.92 -14.50
C LYS A 146 14.63 -14.53 -14.07
N LYS A 147 13.99 -13.79 -14.98
CA LYS A 147 13.31 -12.53 -14.63
C LYS A 147 12.46 -12.77 -13.38
N ASP A 148 12.69 -11.98 -12.34
CA ASP A 148 11.90 -12.04 -11.11
C ASP A 148 10.44 -11.69 -11.45
N VAL A 149 9.58 -12.70 -11.57
CA VAL A 149 8.13 -12.53 -11.76
C VAL A 149 7.52 -12.13 -10.42
N TRP A 150 6.92 -10.94 -10.34
CA TRP A 150 6.27 -10.43 -9.14
C TRP A 150 4.81 -10.88 -9.09
N THR A 151 4.35 -11.27 -7.91
CA THR A 151 2.98 -11.71 -7.67
C THR A 151 2.28 -10.83 -6.64
N ILE A 152 0.96 -10.95 -6.58
CA ILE A 152 0.14 -10.30 -5.55
C ILE A 152 0.52 -10.72 -4.13
N GLN A 153 0.97 -11.97 -3.94
CA GLN A 153 1.46 -12.46 -2.65
C GLN A 153 2.80 -11.81 -2.26
N ASP A 154 3.67 -11.53 -3.23
CA ASP A 154 4.89 -10.78 -2.97
C ASP A 154 4.58 -9.33 -2.60
N MET A 155 3.62 -8.71 -3.29
CA MET A 155 3.13 -7.37 -2.95
C MET A 155 2.55 -7.32 -1.54
N GLU A 156 1.80 -8.35 -1.12
CA GLU A 156 1.30 -8.46 0.26
C GLU A 156 2.43 -8.46 1.29
N LYS A 157 3.48 -9.27 1.09
CA LYS A 157 4.66 -9.30 1.97
C LYS A 157 5.38 -7.93 2.03
N LEU A 158 5.54 -7.29 0.88
CA LEU A 158 6.12 -5.95 0.76
C LEU A 158 5.30 -4.91 1.53
N LEU A 159 3.97 -4.96 1.43
CA LEU A 159 3.07 -4.06 2.17
C LEU A 159 3.15 -4.29 3.69
N HIS A 160 3.26 -5.55 4.15
CA HIS A 160 3.48 -5.85 5.56
C HIS A 160 4.81 -5.32 6.08
N PHE A 161 5.87 -5.37 5.29
CA PHE A 161 7.13 -4.70 5.61
C PHE A 161 6.94 -3.19 5.68
N LEU A 162 6.34 -2.58 4.65
CA LEU A 162 6.11 -1.14 4.58
C LEU A 162 5.29 -0.62 5.77
N SER A 163 4.27 -1.35 6.21
CA SER A 163 3.49 -1.00 7.39
C SER A 163 4.35 -0.89 8.65
N LYS A 164 5.37 -1.75 8.81
CA LYS A 164 6.32 -1.68 9.92
C LYS A 164 7.31 -0.52 9.79
N VAL A 165 7.66 -0.13 8.56
CA VAL A 165 8.54 1.03 8.32
C VAL A 165 7.93 2.32 8.87
N PHE A 166 6.60 2.45 8.91
CA PHE A 166 5.94 3.62 9.48
C PHE A 166 5.69 3.53 11.00
N LEU A 167 6.41 2.69 11.73
CA LEU A 167 6.33 2.60 13.19
C LEU A 167 7.65 3.04 13.84
N LEU A 168 7.56 3.74 14.97
CA LEU A 168 8.74 4.21 15.73
C LEU A 168 9.66 3.08 16.19
N ASN A 169 9.12 1.89 16.40
CA ASN A 169 9.88 0.71 16.82
C ASN A 169 10.51 -0.07 15.65
N PHE A 170 10.43 0.45 14.42
CA PHE A 170 11.11 -0.15 13.28
C PHE A 170 12.63 -0.24 13.56
N PRO A 171 13.31 -1.36 13.21
CA PRO A 171 14.68 -1.62 13.64
C PRO A 171 15.67 -0.50 13.31
N LEU A 172 15.50 0.18 12.17
CA LEU A 172 16.36 1.30 11.75
C LEU A 172 16.32 2.44 12.79
N TYR A 173 15.12 2.82 13.23
CA TYR A 173 14.94 3.96 14.14
C TYR A 173 15.25 3.56 15.58
N ALA A 174 14.85 2.36 15.99
CA ALA A 174 15.16 1.81 17.30
C ALA A 174 16.68 1.69 17.50
N ALA A 175 17.40 1.23 16.48
CA ALA A 175 18.85 1.14 16.50
C ALA A 175 19.53 2.51 16.54
N TYR A 176 19.06 3.44 15.70
CA TYR A 176 19.59 4.81 15.65
C TYR A 176 19.45 5.53 17.00
N LYS A 177 18.27 5.44 17.63
CA LYS A 177 17.99 6.09 18.93
C LYS A 177 18.89 5.61 20.07
N GLN A 178 19.26 4.32 20.08
CA GLN A 178 20.12 3.77 21.14
C GLN A 178 21.61 4.02 20.93
N SER A 179 22.06 4.26 19.69
CA SER A 179 23.47 4.35 19.35
C SER A 179 24.00 5.77 19.14
N LEU A 180 23.14 6.75 18.83
CA LEU A 180 23.55 8.07 18.35
C LEU A 180 22.89 9.24 19.12
N GLN A 181 22.79 9.14 20.44
CA GLN A 181 22.25 10.20 21.32
C GLN A 181 22.95 11.58 21.22
N THR A 182 24.01 11.75 20.43
CA THR A 182 24.93 12.90 20.53
C THR A 182 25.15 13.70 19.25
N LYS A 183 24.58 13.31 18.09
CA LYS A 183 24.64 14.12 16.87
C LYS A 183 23.26 14.21 16.24
N MET A 184 22.53 15.29 16.54
CA MET A 184 21.37 15.64 15.73
C MET A 184 21.88 15.94 14.32
N GLU A 185 21.32 15.25 13.33
CA GLU A 185 21.58 15.57 11.92
C GLU A 185 20.92 16.94 11.66
N GLU A 186 21.72 17.98 11.43
CA GLU A 186 21.20 19.30 11.09
C GLU A 186 20.51 19.23 9.73
N LEU A 187 19.20 19.47 9.73
CA LEU A 187 18.42 19.51 8.50
C LEU A 187 18.71 20.79 7.73
N THR A 188 18.95 20.64 6.43
CA THR A 188 19.03 21.80 5.54
C THR A 188 17.65 22.45 5.39
N GLN A 189 17.61 23.77 5.14
CA GLN A 189 16.34 24.47 4.92
C GLN A 189 15.52 23.89 3.74
N GLN A 190 16.22 23.34 2.75
CA GLN A 190 15.61 22.63 1.62
C GLN A 190 14.95 21.32 2.06
N GLU A 191 15.60 20.50 2.89
CA GLU A 191 15.00 19.27 3.41
C GLU A 191 13.77 19.56 4.27
N VAL A 192 13.83 20.58 5.14
CA VAL A 192 12.68 21.04 5.94
C VAL A 192 11.51 21.36 5.01
N THR A 193 11.73 22.15 3.95
CA THR A 193 10.68 22.51 3.00
C THR A 193 10.06 21.29 2.32
N VAL A 194 10.88 20.30 1.92
CA VAL A 194 10.39 19.07 1.27
C VAL A 194 9.57 18.22 2.25
N LEU A 195 10.04 18.06 3.48
CA LEU A 195 9.36 17.26 4.50
C LEU A 195 8.05 17.92 4.95
N SER A 196 8.03 19.25 5.11
CA SER A 196 6.85 20.02 5.49
C SER A 196 5.70 19.94 4.49
N ASN A 197 5.95 19.50 3.25
CA ASN A 197 4.87 19.20 2.31
C ASN A 197 3.95 18.10 2.85
N PHE A 198 4.51 17.11 3.55
CA PHE A 198 3.78 15.92 4.00
C PHE A 198 3.67 15.77 5.51
N CYS A 199 4.68 16.20 6.27
CA CYS A 199 4.81 15.93 7.70
C CYS A 199 4.84 17.23 8.51
N ASP A 200 4.59 17.13 9.82
CA ASP A 200 5.04 18.14 10.77
C ASP A 200 6.50 17.84 11.14
N VAL A 201 7.37 18.84 11.01
CA VAL A 201 8.83 18.73 11.16
C VAL A 201 9.34 19.37 12.44
N HIS A 202 8.44 19.93 13.26
CA HIS A 202 8.82 20.67 14.47
C HIS A 202 9.04 19.78 15.69
N ASP A 203 8.60 18.52 15.65
CA ASP A 203 8.80 17.56 16.73
C ASP A 203 10.18 16.87 16.62
N LEU A 204 11.10 17.30 17.47
CA LEU A 204 12.48 16.81 17.54
C LEU A 204 12.59 15.38 18.11
N GLU A 205 11.53 14.82 18.70
CA GLU A 205 11.55 13.43 19.21
C GLU A 205 11.33 12.39 18.10
N ILE A 206 10.84 12.83 16.93
CA ILE A 206 10.56 11.95 15.80
C ILE A 206 11.85 11.64 15.03
N PRO A 207 12.18 10.35 14.80
CA PRO A 207 13.35 9.98 14.01
C PRO A 207 13.29 10.56 12.59
N ILE A 208 14.31 11.31 12.18
CA ILE A 208 14.30 11.99 10.87
C ILE A 208 14.19 11.02 9.68
N HIS A 209 14.79 9.83 9.79
CA HIS A 209 14.68 8.77 8.78
C HIS A 209 13.23 8.25 8.62
N LEU A 210 12.38 8.37 9.64
CA LEU A 210 10.96 8.06 9.52
C LEU A 210 10.26 9.10 8.64
N LEU A 211 10.45 10.39 8.93
CA LEU A 211 9.87 11.48 8.14
C LEU A 211 10.35 11.44 6.68
N ARG A 212 11.63 11.14 6.45
CA ARG A 212 12.20 10.93 5.10
C ARG A 212 11.50 9.78 4.37
N ASN A 213 11.26 8.66 5.03
CA ASN A 213 10.55 7.50 4.44
C ASN A 213 9.07 7.79 4.15
N VAL A 214 8.38 8.49 5.05
CA VAL A 214 7.00 8.96 4.86
C VAL A 214 6.93 9.87 3.63
N CYS A 215 7.79 10.89 3.58
CA CYS A 215 7.87 11.82 2.46
C CYS A 215 8.21 11.12 1.14
N LEU A 216 9.15 10.17 1.14
CA LEU A 216 9.51 9.40 -0.05
C LEU A 216 8.30 8.62 -0.59
N PHE A 217 7.58 7.91 0.28
CA PHE A 217 6.42 7.13 -0.13
C PHE A 217 5.31 8.01 -0.70
N CYS A 218 4.97 9.11 -0.02
CA CYS A 218 3.94 10.05 -0.48
C CYS A 218 4.34 10.73 -1.78
N ARG A 219 5.55 11.28 -1.88
CA ARG A 219 6.02 11.96 -3.11
C ARG A 219 6.10 11.01 -4.31
N SER A 220 6.41 9.74 -4.07
CA SER A 220 6.45 8.73 -5.13
C SER A 220 5.05 8.36 -5.64
N GLY A 221 3.97 8.91 -5.07
CA GLY A 221 2.59 8.60 -5.42
C GLY A 221 2.09 7.29 -4.81
N GLY A 222 2.63 6.91 -3.65
CA GLY A 222 2.31 5.63 -3.00
C GLY A 222 0.87 5.55 -2.50
N VAL A 223 0.33 6.65 -1.96
CA VAL A 223 -1.06 6.69 -1.45
C VAL A 223 -2.06 6.68 -2.61
N GLU A 224 -1.75 7.38 -3.69
CA GLU A 224 -2.53 7.40 -4.92
C GLU A 224 -2.52 6.03 -5.59
N ALA A 225 -1.38 5.34 -5.61
CA ALA A 225 -1.30 3.97 -6.12
C ALA A 225 -2.14 3.00 -5.29
N MET A 226 -2.07 3.08 -3.95
CA MET A 226 -2.95 2.31 -3.07
C MET A 226 -4.44 2.62 -3.31
N THR A 227 -4.76 3.89 -3.53
CA THR A 227 -6.14 4.33 -3.85
C THR A 227 -6.64 3.69 -5.14
N ALA A 228 -5.80 3.68 -6.19
CA ALA A 228 -6.11 3.05 -7.46
C ALA A 228 -6.31 1.53 -7.34
N CYS A 229 -5.56 0.85 -6.46
CA CYS A 229 -5.77 -0.58 -6.23
C CYS A 229 -7.20 -0.93 -5.79
N PHE A 230 -7.85 -0.06 -4.99
CA PHE A 230 -9.24 -0.27 -4.54
C PHE A 230 -10.29 -0.03 -5.62
N GLU A 231 -9.91 0.45 -6.81
CA GLU A 231 -10.83 0.53 -7.95
C GLU A 231 -11.03 -0.84 -8.61
N HIS A 232 -10.12 -1.78 -8.38
CA HIS A 232 -10.24 -3.16 -8.87
C HIS A 232 -11.07 -4.01 -7.90
N GLN A 233 -12.25 -4.47 -8.35
CA GLN A 233 -13.10 -5.37 -7.55
C GLN A 233 -12.43 -6.71 -7.23
N THR A 234 -11.39 -7.09 -7.98
CA THR A 234 -10.61 -8.31 -7.79
C THR A 234 -9.51 -8.18 -6.73
N LEU A 235 -9.38 -7.02 -6.08
CA LEU A 235 -8.38 -6.82 -5.02
C LEU A 235 -8.57 -7.85 -3.90
N PRO A 236 -7.60 -8.73 -3.63
CA PRO A 236 -7.73 -9.75 -2.60
C PRO A 236 -7.81 -9.14 -1.20
N LEU A 237 -8.64 -9.74 -0.36
CA LEU A 237 -8.84 -9.29 1.02
C LEU A 237 -7.55 -9.16 1.85
N PRO A 238 -6.58 -10.10 1.78
CA PRO A 238 -5.33 -9.98 2.52
C PRO A 238 -4.52 -8.75 2.11
N VAL A 239 -4.48 -8.44 0.81
CA VAL A 239 -3.80 -7.26 0.26
C VAL A 239 -4.50 -5.98 0.68
N ALA A 240 -5.84 -5.93 0.59
CA ALA A 240 -6.62 -4.80 1.07
C ALA A 240 -6.32 -4.51 2.55
N HIS A 241 -6.29 -5.56 3.39
CA HIS A 241 -5.94 -5.44 4.80
C HIS A 241 -4.49 -4.98 5.03
N ALA A 242 -3.53 -5.45 4.22
CA ALA A 242 -2.15 -5.00 4.26
C ALA A 242 -2.03 -3.50 3.88
N ILE A 243 -2.75 -3.04 2.85
CA ILE A 243 -2.83 -1.62 2.47
C ILE A 243 -3.38 -0.79 3.63
N ILE A 244 -4.48 -1.22 4.28
CA ILE A 244 -5.02 -0.47 5.42
C ILE A 244 -4.01 -0.43 6.57
N SER A 245 -3.29 -1.52 6.82
CA SER A 245 -2.24 -1.54 7.84
C SER A 245 -1.11 -0.55 7.54
N VAL A 246 -0.76 -0.34 6.26
CA VAL A 246 0.18 0.71 5.84
C VAL A 246 -0.39 2.08 6.15
N VAL A 247 -1.63 2.33 5.74
CA VAL A 247 -2.30 3.64 5.90
C VAL A 247 -2.51 4.01 7.36
N CYS A 248 -2.90 3.06 8.22
CA CYS A 248 -3.06 3.27 9.67
C CYS A 248 -1.79 3.84 10.29
N ASN A 249 -0.64 3.27 9.94
CA ASN A 249 0.65 3.68 10.50
C ASN A 249 1.20 4.94 9.82
N LEU A 250 0.99 5.09 8.51
CA LEU A 250 1.40 6.26 7.75
C LEU A 250 0.70 7.55 8.23
N LYS A 251 -0.62 7.47 8.47
CA LYS A 251 -1.46 8.61 8.84
C LYS A 251 -0.96 9.35 10.08
N LEU A 252 -0.32 8.65 11.02
CA LEU A 252 0.22 9.21 12.26
C LEU A 252 1.25 10.32 12.02
N TRP A 253 1.89 10.32 10.84
CA TRP A 253 2.99 11.22 10.51
C TRP A 253 2.61 12.30 9.50
N LEU A 254 1.38 12.26 8.97
CA LEU A 254 0.92 13.19 7.96
C LEU A 254 0.38 14.47 8.60
N ASN A 255 0.75 15.61 8.03
CA ASN A 255 0.13 16.88 8.34
C ASN A 255 -1.34 16.90 7.85
N PHE A 256 -2.12 17.82 8.39
CA PHE A 256 -3.55 17.90 8.08
C PHE A 256 -3.84 18.03 6.58
N ARG A 257 -3.09 18.90 5.88
CA ARG A 257 -3.22 19.08 4.43
C ARG A 257 -3.07 17.76 3.67
N SER A 258 -2.08 16.94 4.04
CA SER A 258 -1.81 15.66 3.40
C SER A 258 -2.85 14.61 3.75
N ILE A 259 -3.40 14.63 4.96
CA ILE A 259 -4.56 13.79 5.29
C ILE A 259 -5.73 14.14 4.36
N MET A 260 -6.04 15.41 4.16
CA MET A 260 -7.11 15.83 3.26
C MET A 260 -6.86 15.45 1.80
N GLN A 261 -5.63 15.62 1.31
CA GLN A 261 -5.30 15.40 -0.11
C GLN A 261 -5.05 13.93 -0.47
N LEU A 262 -4.52 13.13 0.45
CA LEU A 262 -4.10 11.76 0.19
C LEU A 262 -5.00 10.72 0.88
N PHE A 263 -5.30 10.92 2.17
CA PHE A 263 -6.05 9.93 2.95
C PHE A 263 -7.55 9.94 2.65
N ILE A 264 -8.18 11.12 2.52
CA ILE A 264 -9.63 11.21 2.27
C ILE A 264 -10.05 10.51 0.95
N PRO A 265 -9.38 10.71 -0.19
CA PRO A 265 -9.69 9.98 -1.42
C PRO A 265 -9.52 8.46 -1.26
N LEU A 266 -8.45 8.01 -0.60
CA LEU A 266 -8.23 6.60 -0.32
C LEU A 266 -9.35 6.01 0.53
N ARG A 267 -9.72 6.69 1.63
CA ARG A 267 -10.81 6.27 2.53
C ARG A 267 -12.11 6.04 1.77
N SER A 268 -12.49 6.98 0.90
CA SER A 268 -13.69 6.86 0.05
C SER A 268 -13.68 5.56 -0.77
N LYS A 269 -12.56 5.24 -1.43
CA LYS A 269 -12.41 4.00 -2.21
C LYS A 269 -12.46 2.74 -1.34
N VAL A 270 -11.86 2.78 -0.15
CA VAL A 270 -11.91 1.66 0.80
C VAL A 270 -13.34 1.39 1.26
N LEU A 271 -14.08 2.43 1.66
CA LEU A 271 -15.47 2.30 2.09
C LEU A 271 -16.33 1.68 0.99
N ARG A 272 -16.19 2.16 -0.25
CA ARG A 272 -16.87 1.57 -1.42
C ARG A 272 -16.48 0.12 -1.69
N TYR A 273 -15.21 -0.22 -1.54
CA TYR A 273 -14.76 -1.62 -1.64
C TYR A 273 -15.45 -2.49 -0.59
N MET A 274 -15.54 -2.03 0.66
CA MET A 274 -16.25 -2.74 1.74
C MET A 274 -17.76 -2.84 1.48
N CYS A 275 -18.35 -1.83 0.83
CA CYS A 275 -19.74 -1.87 0.36
C CYS A 275 -20.01 -2.96 -0.69
N ASN A 276 -18.99 -3.52 -1.34
CA ASN A 276 -19.14 -4.62 -2.31
C ASN A 276 -18.83 -6.02 -1.74
N MET A 277 -18.31 -6.12 -0.52
CA MET A 277 -17.97 -7.41 0.11
C MET A 277 -19.20 -8.27 0.47
N ALA A 278 -19.05 -9.59 0.62
CA ALA A 278 -20.15 -10.39 1.15
C ALA A 278 -20.34 -10.20 2.66
N ASP A 279 -21.57 -10.39 3.16
CA ASP A 279 -21.93 -10.32 4.59
C ASP A 279 -21.05 -11.21 5.47
N LYS A 280 -20.59 -12.36 4.94
CA LYS A 280 -19.71 -13.26 5.67
C LYS A 280 -18.32 -12.65 5.92
N ASP A 281 -17.80 -11.87 4.97
CA ASP A 281 -16.45 -11.34 5.01
C ASP A 281 -16.38 -10.10 5.91
N LEU A 282 -17.44 -9.28 5.90
CA LEU A 282 -17.60 -8.13 6.79
C LEU A 282 -17.63 -8.49 8.28
N ARG A 283 -18.00 -9.73 8.61
CA ARG A 283 -18.03 -10.23 10.00
C ARG A 283 -16.65 -10.65 10.52
N SER A 284 -15.65 -10.76 9.67
CA SER A 284 -14.31 -11.13 10.12
C SER A 284 -13.70 -10.00 10.97
N GLN A 285 -12.94 -10.37 12.00
CA GLN A 285 -12.41 -9.40 12.97
C GLN A 285 -11.50 -8.34 12.30
N GLY A 286 -10.69 -8.75 11.32
CA GLY A 286 -9.82 -7.82 10.58
C GLY A 286 -10.61 -6.77 9.80
N ILE A 287 -11.71 -7.18 9.16
CA ILE A 287 -12.54 -6.27 8.36
C ILE A 287 -13.39 -5.37 9.23
N LYS A 288 -13.86 -5.86 10.37
CA LYS A 288 -14.49 -5.00 11.39
C LYS A 288 -13.51 -3.91 11.85
N ALA A 289 -12.26 -4.27 12.16
CA ALA A 289 -11.25 -3.29 12.55
C ALA A 289 -10.96 -2.26 11.43
N MET A 290 -10.97 -2.70 10.16
CA MET A 290 -10.88 -1.78 9.01
C MET A 290 -12.05 -0.79 8.96
N ALA A 291 -13.28 -1.26 9.16
CA ALA A 291 -14.47 -0.41 9.17
C ALA A 291 -14.40 0.63 10.30
N ASP A 292 -14.11 0.17 11.52
CA ASP A 292 -14.01 1.01 12.71
C ASP A 292 -12.91 2.07 12.55
N PHE A 293 -11.77 1.70 11.96
CA PHE A 293 -10.72 2.65 11.60
C PHE A 293 -11.22 3.66 10.56
N MET A 294 -11.82 3.23 9.45
CA MET A 294 -12.24 4.15 8.39
C MET A 294 -13.33 5.13 8.85
N TRP A 295 -14.28 4.70 9.68
CA TRP A 295 -15.26 5.61 10.27
C TRP A 295 -14.62 6.62 11.23
N SER A 296 -13.69 6.19 12.09
CA SER A 296 -13.06 7.06 13.10
C SER A 296 -11.87 7.88 12.61
N ALA A 297 -11.35 7.59 11.41
CA ALA A 297 -10.11 8.17 10.93
C ALA A 297 -10.25 9.63 10.46
N VAL A 298 -11.46 10.11 10.20
CA VAL A 298 -11.68 11.53 9.91
C VAL A 298 -12.19 12.15 11.21
N LYS A 299 -11.30 12.88 11.89
CA LYS A 299 -11.69 13.79 12.97
C LYS A 299 -11.46 15.17 12.41
N ASP A 300 -12.54 15.92 12.19
CA ASP A 300 -12.43 17.27 11.65
C ASP A 300 -11.68 18.15 12.66
N PRO A 301 -10.62 18.88 12.25
CA PRO A 301 -10.18 20.02 13.01
C PRO A 301 -11.32 21.04 13.04
N MET A 302 -11.39 21.82 14.13
CA MET A 302 -12.46 22.79 14.38
C MET A 302 -12.74 23.77 13.22
N ASP A 303 -11.78 23.95 12.29
CA ASP A 303 -11.81 24.94 11.21
C ASP A 303 -11.95 24.36 9.79
N SER A 304 -12.20 23.05 9.63
CA SER A 304 -12.40 22.44 8.32
C SER A 304 -13.88 22.45 7.93
N PRO A 305 -14.24 22.83 6.68
CA PRO A 305 -15.62 22.74 6.22
C PRO A 305 -16.07 21.27 6.27
N VAL A 306 -17.08 20.98 7.09
CA VAL A 306 -17.55 19.61 7.30
C VAL A 306 -18.29 19.16 6.05
N GLN A 307 -17.91 18.00 5.52
CA GLN A 307 -18.47 17.43 4.31
C GLN A 307 -19.46 16.31 4.62
N PHE A 308 -20.49 16.18 3.78
CA PHE A 308 -21.42 15.06 3.86
C PHE A 308 -20.71 13.74 3.51
N ASP A 309 -20.47 12.90 4.51
CA ASP A 309 -19.78 11.62 4.38
C ASP A 309 -20.70 10.50 3.86
N ARG A 310 -21.05 10.60 2.58
CA ARG A 310 -21.92 9.63 1.91
C ARG A 310 -21.37 8.21 1.96
N ASP A 311 -20.07 8.04 1.68
CA ASP A 311 -19.46 6.71 1.63
C ASP A 311 -19.45 6.04 3.02
N GLY A 312 -19.28 6.82 4.10
CA GLY A 312 -19.37 6.33 5.48
C GLY A 312 -20.79 5.86 5.83
N LEU A 313 -21.80 6.62 5.42
CA LEU A 313 -23.21 6.29 5.59
C LEU A 313 -23.63 5.07 4.75
N ASP A 314 -23.18 4.97 3.50
CA ASP A 314 -23.48 3.82 2.63
C ASP A 314 -22.96 2.50 3.25
N LEU A 315 -21.76 2.51 3.83
CA LEU A 315 -21.25 1.34 4.57
C LEU A 315 -22.07 1.07 5.84
N ALA A 316 -22.47 2.11 6.56
CA ALA A 316 -23.32 1.97 7.74
C ALA A 316 -24.69 1.35 7.39
N PHE A 317 -25.28 1.74 6.27
CA PHE A 317 -26.51 1.15 5.75
C PHE A 317 -26.35 -0.32 5.39
N LYS A 318 -25.23 -0.69 4.76
CA LYS A 318 -24.91 -2.10 4.50
C LYS A 318 -24.83 -2.93 5.78
N TYR A 319 -24.20 -2.38 6.83
CA TYR A 319 -24.17 -3.03 8.14
C TYR A 319 -25.58 -3.14 8.73
N PHE A 320 -26.38 -2.08 8.61
CA PHE A 320 -27.76 -2.02 9.10
C PHE A 320 -28.70 -3.03 8.42
N THR A 321 -28.48 -3.34 7.15
CA THR A 321 -29.28 -4.30 6.37
C THR A 321 -28.75 -5.73 6.43
N SER A 322 -27.65 -5.97 7.15
CA SER A 322 -27.06 -7.31 7.30
C SER A 322 -27.99 -8.29 8.01
N SER A 323 -27.82 -9.57 7.72
CA SER A 323 -28.56 -10.69 8.35
C SER A 323 -28.31 -10.85 9.87
N THR A 324 -27.25 -10.27 10.43
CA THR A 324 -26.86 -10.48 11.83
C THR A 324 -27.13 -9.27 12.72
N LEU A 325 -27.74 -9.49 13.89
CA LEU A 325 -28.10 -8.41 14.82
C LEU A 325 -26.91 -7.52 15.20
N THR A 326 -25.75 -8.10 15.47
CA THR A 326 -24.54 -7.34 15.85
C THR A 326 -24.10 -6.35 14.76
N MET A 327 -24.12 -6.77 13.50
CA MET A 327 -23.81 -5.85 12.39
C MET A 327 -24.88 -4.78 12.24
N ARG A 328 -26.16 -5.15 12.36
CA ARG A 328 -27.24 -4.18 12.27
C ARG A 328 -27.13 -3.08 13.32
N LEU A 329 -26.85 -3.46 14.57
CA LEU A 329 -26.64 -2.52 15.67
C LEU A 329 -25.43 -1.61 15.42
N ALA A 330 -24.33 -2.13 14.87
CA ALA A 330 -23.19 -1.31 14.48
C ALA A 330 -23.55 -0.31 13.38
N GLY A 331 -24.30 -0.73 12.36
CA GLY A 331 -24.80 0.17 11.30
C GLY A 331 -25.69 1.29 11.85
N VAL A 332 -26.66 0.95 12.70
CA VAL A 332 -27.52 1.95 13.36
C VAL A 332 -26.70 2.91 14.22
N SER A 333 -25.71 2.42 14.97
CA SER A 333 -24.83 3.25 15.78
C SER A 333 -24.06 4.26 14.93
N GLN A 334 -23.60 3.87 13.75
CA GLN A 334 -22.88 4.77 12.84
C GLN A 334 -23.83 5.80 12.22
N ILE A 335 -25.01 5.39 11.74
CA ILE A 335 -26.04 6.34 11.24
C ILE A 335 -26.37 7.38 12.33
N ASN A 336 -26.56 6.94 13.58
CA ASN A 336 -26.81 7.83 14.70
C ASN A 336 -25.63 8.77 14.99
N SER A 337 -24.39 8.30 14.82
CA SER A 337 -23.18 9.13 14.96
C SER A 337 -23.17 10.28 13.93
N HIS A 338 -23.53 10.01 12.68
CA HIS A 338 -23.61 11.06 11.65
C HIS A 338 -24.73 12.07 11.93
N ILE A 339 -25.88 11.62 12.46
CA ILE A 339 -26.97 12.51 12.88
C ILE A 339 -26.52 13.41 14.05
N ASN A 340 -25.81 12.84 15.04
CA ASN A 340 -25.28 13.61 16.16
C ASN A 340 -24.25 14.64 15.71
N MET A 341 -23.34 14.25 14.80
CA MET A 341 -22.36 15.17 14.21
C MET A 341 -23.05 16.34 13.50
N PHE A 342 -24.11 16.07 12.73
CA PHE A 342 -24.93 17.13 12.14
C PHE A 342 -25.59 18.04 13.19
N ASN A 343 -26.15 17.47 14.27
CA ASN A 343 -26.75 18.26 15.34
C ASN A 343 -25.73 19.16 16.05
N GLU A 344 -24.49 18.70 16.23
CA GLU A 344 -23.40 19.51 16.74
C GLU A 344 -23.07 20.67 15.80
N MET A 345 -23.06 20.42 14.48
CA MET A 345 -22.86 21.47 13.48
C MET A 345 -23.96 22.53 13.49
N CYS A 346 -25.22 22.17 13.75
CA CYS A 346 -26.32 23.13 13.88
C CYS A 346 -26.10 24.17 14.99
N ASN A 347 -25.21 23.87 15.95
CA ASN A 347 -24.81 24.82 17.00
C ASN A 347 -23.63 25.71 16.61
N SER A 348 -23.07 25.54 15.40
CA SER A 348 -21.96 26.36 14.87
C SER A 348 -22.45 27.59 14.09
N GLU A 349 -21.60 28.60 13.92
CA GLU A 349 -21.97 29.88 13.28
C GLU A 349 -22.06 29.81 11.74
N ASN A 350 -21.75 28.66 11.10
CA ASN A 350 -21.68 28.55 9.64
C ASN A 350 -22.97 27.96 9.01
N ILE A 351 -23.99 28.80 8.88
CA ILE A 351 -25.36 28.40 8.47
C ILE A 351 -25.43 27.71 7.09
N MET A 352 -24.70 28.19 6.08
CA MET A 352 -24.80 27.65 4.71
C MET A 352 -24.26 26.22 4.58
N GLU A 353 -23.18 25.90 5.28
CA GLU A 353 -22.62 24.54 5.27
C GLU A 353 -23.54 23.56 5.99
N VAL A 354 -24.14 24.00 7.10
CA VAL A 354 -25.14 23.23 7.86
C VAL A 354 -26.34 22.89 6.97
N GLU A 355 -26.90 23.84 6.22
CA GLU A 355 -28.04 23.57 5.33
C GLU A 355 -27.72 22.52 4.26
N ASN A 356 -26.57 22.62 3.60
CA ASN A 356 -26.16 21.68 2.55
C ASN A 356 -25.95 20.26 3.08
N VAL A 357 -25.28 20.12 4.22
CA VAL A 357 -25.08 18.82 4.88
C VAL A 357 -26.41 18.25 5.37
N GLY A 358 -27.26 19.07 5.97
CA GLY A 358 -28.58 18.68 6.44
C GLY A 358 -29.48 18.18 5.31
N GLN A 359 -29.52 18.89 4.18
CA GLN A 359 -30.29 18.47 3.01
C GLN A 359 -29.79 17.14 2.45
N SER A 360 -28.47 16.95 2.37
CA SER A 360 -27.85 15.72 1.87
C SER A 360 -28.13 14.54 2.80
N LEU A 361 -28.05 14.75 4.12
CA LEU A 361 -28.36 13.74 5.12
C LEU A 361 -29.85 13.36 5.10
N ALA A 362 -30.75 14.33 5.03
CA ALA A 362 -32.18 14.09 4.93
C ALA A 362 -32.54 13.30 3.67
N ALA A 363 -32.00 13.71 2.51
CA ALA A 363 -32.19 12.98 1.25
C ALA A 363 -31.69 11.53 1.37
N TRP A 364 -30.51 11.32 1.94
CA TRP A 364 -29.95 9.98 2.11
C TRP A 364 -30.80 9.08 3.03
N LEU A 365 -31.34 9.62 4.13
CA LEU A 365 -32.22 8.88 5.05
C LEU A 365 -33.54 8.46 4.36
N ILE A 366 -34.08 9.32 3.51
CA ILE A 366 -35.31 9.07 2.73
C ILE A 366 -35.04 8.03 1.65
N ASP A 367 -34.00 8.22 0.83
CA ASP A 367 -33.66 7.34 -0.30
C ASP A 367 -33.40 5.90 0.17
N ASN A 368 -32.79 5.73 1.34
CA ASN A 368 -32.50 4.42 1.94
C ASN A 368 -33.62 3.88 2.83
N ASN A 369 -34.78 4.53 2.88
CA ASN A 369 -35.96 4.09 3.66
C ASN A 369 -35.64 3.74 5.12
N ILE A 370 -34.73 4.49 5.76
CA ILE A 370 -34.20 4.15 7.10
C ILE A 370 -35.31 3.99 8.13
N ILE A 371 -36.28 4.90 8.12
CA ILE A 371 -37.44 4.88 9.03
C ILE A 371 -38.27 3.59 8.85
N SER A 372 -38.52 3.19 7.60
CA SER A 372 -39.24 1.95 7.28
C SER A 372 -38.46 0.72 7.74
N HIS A 373 -37.13 0.72 7.64
CA HIS A 373 -36.31 -0.38 8.14
C HIS A 373 -36.31 -0.50 9.68
N ILE A 374 -36.37 0.63 10.41
CA ILE A 374 -36.37 0.63 11.88
C ILE A 374 -37.73 0.18 12.42
N PHE A 375 -38.82 0.78 11.92
CA PHE A 375 -40.16 0.57 12.51
C PHE A 375 -41.01 -0.45 11.74
N GLY A 376 -40.63 -0.76 10.49
CA GLY A 376 -41.35 -1.71 9.65
C GLY A 376 -42.83 -1.35 9.49
N PRO A 377 -43.73 -2.35 9.47
CA PRO A 377 -45.16 -2.10 9.34
C PRO A 377 -45.75 -1.30 10.51
N ASN A 378 -45.05 -1.21 11.65
CA ASN A 378 -45.52 -0.53 12.85
C ASN A 378 -45.13 0.95 12.93
N LEU A 379 -44.56 1.53 11.86
CA LEU A 379 -44.18 2.94 11.81
C LEU A 379 -45.30 3.88 12.29
N HIS A 380 -46.52 3.64 11.81
CA HIS A 380 -47.70 4.42 12.17
C HIS A 380 -47.96 4.41 13.68
N VAL A 381 -47.71 3.30 14.38
CA VAL A 381 -47.91 3.18 15.83
C VAL A 381 -46.89 4.04 16.59
N GLU A 382 -45.62 4.01 16.18
CA GLU A 382 -44.58 4.77 16.87
C GLU A 382 -44.72 6.29 16.62
N VAL A 383 -45.09 6.71 15.41
CA VAL A 383 -45.39 8.13 15.12
C VAL A 383 -46.52 8.64 16.00
N ILE A 384 -47.60 7.86 16.12
CA ILE A 384 -48.72 8.19 17.02
C ILE A 384 -48.22 8.29 18.45
N LYS A 385 -47.43 7.33 18.94
CA LYS A 385 -46.92 7.33 20.31
C LYS A 385 -46.05 8.55 20.63
N GLN A 386 -45.18 8.98 19.72
CA GLN A 386 -44.30 10.13 19.91
C GLN A 386 -45.04 11.48 19.75
N SER A 387 -46.11 11.54 18.94
CA SER A 387 -46.93 12.76 18.78
C SER A 387 -47.80 13.12 19.99
N HIS A 388 -47.93 12.22 20.98
CA HIS A 388 -48.63 12.46 22.24
C HIS A 388 -47.71 12.97 23.37
N VAL A 389 -46.40 13.10 23.08
CA VAL A 389 -45.40 13.77 23.93
C VAL A 389 -45.24 15.20 23.42
#